data_AF-A0A957ICJ0-F1
#
_entry.id   AF-A0A957ICJ0-F1
#
_cell.length_a   1.000
_cell.length_b   1.000
_cell.length_c   1.000
_cell.angle_alpha   90.00
_cell.angle_beta   90.00
_cell.angle_gamma   90.00
#
_symmetry.space_group_name_H-M   'P 1'
#
loop_
_entity.id
_entity.type
_entity.pdbx_description
1 polymer ?
#
loop_
_entity_poly.entity_id
_entity_poly.type
_entity_poly.pdbx_seq_one_letter_code
_entity_poly.pdbx_strand_id
1 'polypeptide(L)' 'MHEIAELVINASNGRAKKETRQEAFAQLVSEFYETAFGWAYSRLRDADVAQDAVQDAFVVAYQQLHQLNEPQAFAGWFKQ' A
#
# COMPACT_ATOMS: atom_id res chain seq x y z
N MET A 1 -16.27 1.21 3.81
CA MET A 1 -14.88 1.62 4.08
C MET A 1 -14.28 0.40 4.75
N HIS A 2 -13.41 -0.34 4.06
CA HIS A 2 -12.80 -1.52 4.66
C HIS A 2 -11.70 -1.06 5.62
N GLU A 3 -11.35 -1.87 6.61
CA GLU A 3 -10.21 -1.55 7.45
C GLU A 3 -8.93 -1.86 6.66
N ILE A 4 -7.98 -0.92 6.62
CA ILE A 4 -6.68 -1.11 5.94
C ILE A 4 -6.01 -2.42 6.38
N ALA A 5 -6.14 -2.80 7.65
CA ALA A 5 -5.64 -4.05 8.19
C ALA A 5 -6.26 -5.28 7.49
N GLU A 6 -7.55 -5.27 7.19
CA GLU A 6 -8.24 -6.37 6.50
C GLU A 6 -7.74 -6.52 5.06
N LEU A 7 -7.57 -5.40 4.35
CA LEU A 7 -7.02 -5.40 3.00
C LEU A 7 -5.59 -5.94 2.96
N VAL A 8 -4.78 -5.58 3.95
CA VAL A 8 -3.40 -6.08 4.11
C VAL A 8 -3.38 -7.59 4.38
N ILE A 9 -4.26 -8.09 5.25
CA ILE A 9 -4.38 -9.53 5.52
C ILE A 9 -4.75 -10.28 4.23
N ASN A 10 -5.75 -9.80 3.50
CA ASN A 10 -6.21 -10.44 2.28
C ASN A 10 -5.15 -10.41 1.16
N ALA A 11 -4.43 -9.28 1.03
CA ALA A 11 -3.38 -9.13 0.03
C ALA A 11 -2.12 -9.95 0.34
N SER A 12 -1.79 -10.17 1.63
CA SER A 12 -0.62 -10.96 2.05
C SER A 12 -0.91 -12.47 2.21
N ASN A 13 -2.18 -12.90 2.13
CA ASN A 13 -2.56 -14.29 2.39
C ASN A 13 -1.99 -15.26 1.34
N GLY A 14 -0.91 -15.96 1.69
CA GLY A 14 -0.24 -16.93 0.83
C GLY A 14 -1.11 -18.09 0.32
N ARG A 15 -2.25 -18.36 0.98
CA ARG A 15 -3.19 -19.45 0.62
C ARG A 15 -4.32 -18.98 -0.30
N ALA A 16 -4.54 -17.67 -0.44
CA ALA A 16 -5.57 -17.12 -1.31
C ALA A 16 -5.18 -17.23 -2.78
N LYS A 17 -6.18 -17.21 -3.67
CA LYS A 17 -5.95 -17.12 -5.11
C LYS A 17 -5.22 -15.83 -5.44
N LYS A 18 -4.39 -15.87 -6.50
CA LYS A 18 -3.64 -14.69 -6.96
C LYS A 18 -4.56 -13.50 -7.25
N GLU A 19 -5.68 -13.73 -7.91
CA GLU A 19 -6.67 -12.70 -8.26
C GLU A 19 -7.21 -12.00 -7.00
N THR A 20 -7.63 -12.76 -5.99
CA THR A 20 -8.12 -12.21 -4.71
C THR A 20 -7.08 -11.33 -4.02
N ARG A 21 -5.80 -11.71 -4.05
CA ARG A 21 -4.73 -10.88 -3.49
C ARG A 21 -4.54 -9.59 -4.27
N GLN A 22 -4.63 -9.66 -5.60
CA GLN A 22 -4.52 -8.49 -6.47
C GLN A 22 -5.69 -7.53 -6.27
N GLU A 23 -6.92 -8.04 -6.13
CA GLU A 23 -8.11 -7.24 -5.84
C GLU A 23 -8.00 -6.55 -4.48
N ALA A 24 -7.60 -7.29 -3.44
CA ALA A 24 -7.38 -6.72 -2.11
C ALA A 24 -6.28 -5.65 -2.11
N PHE A 25 -5.19 -5.90 -2.86
CA PHE A 25 -4.12 -4.92 -2.99
C PHE A 25 -4.55 -3.68 -3.79
N ALA A 26 -5.34 -3.85 -4.86
CA ALA A 26 -5.87 -2.72 -5.63
C ALA A 26 -6.78 -1.83 -4.77
N GLN A 27 -7.60 -2.44 -3.91
CA GLN A 27 -8.39 -1.71 -2.92
C GLN A 27 -7.50 -0.99 -1.89
N LEU A 28 -6.46 -1.65 -1.39
CA LEU A 28 -5.48 -1.03 -0.48
C LEU A 28 -4.83 0.21 -1.09
N VAL A 29 -4.39 0.12 -2.35
CA VAL A 29 -3.84 1.25 -3.10
C VAL A 29 -4.88 2.37 -3.21
N SER A 30 -6.11 2.05 -3.63
CA SER A 30 -7.16 3.06 -3.80
C SER A 30 -7.50 3.78 -2.49
N GLU A 31 -7.52 3.09 -1.36
CA GLU A 31 -7.83 3.69 -0.06
C GLU A 31 -6.65 4.46 0.53
N PHE A 32 -5.41 4.06 0.24
CA PHE A 32 -4.20 4.64 0.85
C PHE A 32 -3.46 5.66 -0.02
N TYR A 33 -3.76 5.73 -1.32
CA TYR A 33 -3.04 6.57 -2.29
C TYR A 33 -2.99 8.04 -1.90
N GLU A 34 -4.12 8.64 -1.48
CA GLU A 34 -4.16 10.06 -1.13
C GLU A 34 -3.24 10.38 0.07
N THR A 35 -3.19 9.48 1.06
CA THR A 35 -2.30 9.61 2.22
C THR A 35 -0.83 9.52 1.80
N ALA A 36 -0.48 8.50 1.00
CA ALA A 36 0.86 8.31 0.47
C ALA A 36 1.32 9.49 -0.40
N PHE A 37 0.43 9.98 -1.27
CA PHE A 37 0.68 11.13 -2.12
C PHE A 37 0.90 12.40 -1.30
N GLY A 38 0.09 12.65 -0.26
CA GLY A 38 0.30 13.78 0.65
C GLY A 38 1.68 13.75 1.31
N TRP A 39 2.16 12.57 1.72
CA TRP A 39 3.51 12.41 2.27
C TRP A 39 4.60 12.69 1.23
N ALA A 40 4.52 12.07 0.06
CA ALA A 40 5.50 12.23 -1.01
C ALA A 40 5.55 13.70 -1.48
N TYR A 41 4.39 14.31 -1.74
CA TYR A 41 4.27 15.69 -2.17
C TYR A 41 4.80 16.69 -1.13
N SER A 42 4.59 16.44 0.16
CA SER A 42 5.13 17.30 1.22
C SER A 42 6.67 17.39 1.20
N ARG A 43 7.33 16.35 0.69
CA ARG A 43 8.80 16.23 0.60
C ARG A 43 9.33 16.67 -0.76
N LEU A 44 8.68 16.29 -1.85
CA LEU A 44 9.16 16.47 -3.22
C LEU A 44 8.71 17.81 -3.83
N ARG A 45 7.57 18.35 -3.39
CA ARG A 45 6.99 19.62 -3.88
C ARG A 45 6.72 19.66 -5.39
N ASP A 46 6.62 18.49 -6.00
CA ASP A 46 6.32 18.28 -7.41
C ASP A 46 5.31 17.14 -7.49
N ALA A 47 4.19 17.38 -8.20
CA ALA A 47 3.08 16.43 -8.24
C ALA A 47 3.41 15.19 -9.08
N ASP A 48 4.10 15.38 -10.21
CA ASP A 48 4.45 14.29 -11.12
C ASP A 48 5.49 13.38 -10.45
N VAL A 49 6.53 13.98 -9.86
CA VAL A 49 7.57 13.23 -9.13
C VAL A 49 7.00 12.53 -7.89
N ALA A 50 6.05 13.15 -7.18
CA ALA A 50 5.39 12.52 -6.03
C ALA A 50 4.51 11.35 -6.45
N GLN A 51 3.77 11.47 -7.55
CA GLN A 51 2.97 10.39 -8.09
C GLN A 51 3.83 9.20 -8.51
N ASP A 52 4.96 9.43 -9.18
CA ASP A 52 5.89 8.37 -9.57
C ASP A 52 6.48 7.67 -8.34
N ALA A 53 6.94 8.44 -7.34
CA ALA A 53 7.47 7.88 -6.09
C ALA A 53 6.45 7.02 -5.33
N VAL A 54 5.17 7.43 -5.31
CA VAL A 54 4.10 6.65 -4.67
C VAL A 54 3.82 5.35 -5.43
N GLN A 55 3.82 5.40 -6.76
CA GLN A 55 3.65 4.20 -7.57
C GLN A 55 4.78 3.18 -7.30
N ASP A 56 6.02 3.62 -7.31
CA ASP A 56 7.18 2.77 -6.98
C ASP A 56 7.08 2.20 -5.56
N ALA A 57 6.68 3.03 -4.58
CA ALA A 57 6.47 2.58 -3.21
C ALA A 57 5.39 1.49 -3.11
N PHE A 58 4.29 1.59 -3.86
CA PHE A 58 3.29 0.53 -3.91
C PHE A 58 3.79 -0.74 -4.61
N VAL A 59 4.64 -0.63 -5.64
CA VAL A 59 5.28 -1.80 -6.26
C VAL A 59 6.16 -2.54 -5.23
N VAL A 60 6.96 -1.80 -4.46
CA VAL A 60 7.77 -2.36 -3.38
C VAL A 60 6.88 -2.97 -2.30
N ALA A 61 5.82 -2.26 -1.91
CA ALA A 61 4.87 -2.73 -0.91
C ALA A 61 4.22 -4.06 -1.33
N TYR A 62 3.79 -4.20 -2.60
CA TYR A 62 3.23 -5.44 -3.12
C TYR A 62 4.19 -6.63 -2.97
N GLN A 63 5.48 -6.40 -3.21
CA GLN A 63 6.50 -7.44 -3.12
C GLN A 63 6.81 -7.81 -1.67
N GLN A 64 6.78 -6.84 -0.75
CA GLN A 64 7.21 -7.01 0.63
C GLN A 64 6.07 -7.15 1.64
N LEU A 65 4.81 -7.05 1.22
CA LEU A 65 3.64 -7.05 2.12
C LEU A 65 3.57 -8.29 3.03
N HIS A 66 4.08 -9.43 2.55
CA HIS A 66 4.17 -10.68 3.30
C HIS A 66 5.13 -10.62 4.50
N GLN A 67 5.99 -9.61 4.58
CA GLN A 67 6.93 -9.39 5.68
C GLN A 67 6.30 -8.54 6.81
N LEU A 68 5.14 -7.91 6.56
CA LEU A 68 4.43 -7.12 7.55
C LEU A 68 3.70 -8.04 8.53
N ASN A 69 4.25 -8.19 9.73
CA ASN A 69 3.68 -9.03 10.79
C ASN A 69 2.39 -8.45 11.39
N GLU A 70 2.29 -7.12 11.43
CA GLU A 70 1.20 -6.38 12.05
C GLU A 70 0.43 -5.57 10.99
N PRO A 71 -0.70 -6.07 10.48
CA PRO A 71 -1.46 -5.39 9.42
C PRO A 71 -1.89 -3.96 9.79
N GLN A 72 -2.22 -3.71 11.06
CA GLN A 72 -2.53 -2.38 11.59
C GLN A 72 -1.37 -1.38 11.49
N ALA A 73 -0.13 -1.85 11.39
CA ALA A 73 1.06 -1.02 11.28
C ALA A 73 1.37 -0.61 9.83
N PHE A 74 0.54 -0.99 8.85
CA PHE A 74 0.79 -0.73 7.43
C PHE A 74 1.15 0.72 7.12
N ALA A 75 0.42 1.69 7.68
CA ALA A 75 0.70 3.10 7.42
C ALA A 75 2.11 3.54 7.89
N GLY A 76 2.54 3.05 9.05
CA GLY A 76 3.87 3.33 9.58
C GLY A 76 4.96 2.60 8.79
N TRP A 77 4.73 1.35 8.43
CA TRP A 77 5.63 0.54 7.62
C TRP A 77 5.81 1.09 6.21
N PHE A 78 4.72 1.49 5.53
CA PHE A 78 4.72 2.04 4.18
C PHE A 78 5.47 3.38 4.09
N LYS A 79 5.50 4.14 5.18
CA LYS A 79 6.15 5.45 5.24
C LYS A 79 7.69 5.38 5.37
N GLN A 80 8.23 4.24 5.79
CA GLN A 80 9.67 4.06 6.06
C GLN A 80 10.49 4.12 4.78
#